data_AF-A0A024P2A1-F1
#
_entry.id   AF-A0A024P2A1-F1
#
_cell.length_a   1.000
_cell.length_b   1.000
_cell.length_c   1.000
_cell.angle_alpha   90.00
_cell.angle_beta   90.00
_cell.angle_gamma   90.00
#
_symmetry.space_group_name_H-M   'P 1'
#
loop_
_entity.id
_entity.type
_entity.pdbx_description
1 polymer ?
#
loop_
_entity_poly.entity_id
_entity_poly.type
_entity_poly.pdbx_seq_one_letter_code
_entity_poly.pdbx_strand_id
1 'polypeptide(L)' 'MVQVADKDPRIHELELLRRKMTKVALEKGLSSAESVKISQQLDALLNEVQKDKPN' A
#
# COMPACT_ATOMS: atom_id res chain seq x y z
N MET A 1 0.87 -21.31 9.89
CA MET A 1 0.16 -20.04 9.60
C MET A 1 1.08 -18.93 10.06
N VAL A 2 1.57 -18.09 9.15
CA VAL A 2 2.55 -17.04 9.47
C VAL A 2 1.93 -16.09 10.48
N GLN A 3 2.49 -16.08 11.69
CA GLN A 3 2.24 -15.05 12.68
C GLN A 3 2.71 -13.73 12.06
N VAL A 4 1.77 -12.86 11.69
CA VAL A 4 2.10 -11.49 11.32
C VAL A 4 2.57 -10.79 12.60
N ALA A 5 3.89 -10.66 12.64
CA ALA A 5 4.68 -9.91 13.60
C ALA A 5 4.16 -8.48 13.76
N ASP A 6 4.40 -7.95 14.96
CA ASP A 6 4.39 -6.55 15.39
C ASP A 6 3.47 -5.55 14.70
N LYS A 7 2.68 -4.85 15.51
CA LYS A 7 1.76 -3.78 15.09
C LYS A 7 2.51 -2.56 14.56
N ASP A 8 3.21 -2.69 13.45
CA ASP A 8 3.73 -1.55 12.71
C ASP A 8 2.52 -0.81 12.11
N PRO A 9 2.23 0.43 12.54
CA PRO A 9 1.09 1.19 12.04
C PRO A 9 1.13 1.40 10.52
N ARG A 10 2.31 1.33 9.90
CA ARG A 10 2.49 1.45 8.45
C ARG A 10 1.93 0.26 7.69
N ILE A 11 1.91 -0.93 8.29
CA ILE A 11 1.27 -2.11 7.69
C ILE A 11 -0.25 -1.92 7.62
N HIS A 12 -0.84 -1.27 8.62
CA HIS A 12 -2.26 -0.93 8.59
C HIS A 12 -2.58 0.09 7.49
N GLU A 13 -1.76 1.14 7.39
CA GLU A 13 -1.91 2.15 6.34
C GLU A 13 -1.71 1.58 4.93
N LEU A 14 -0.79 0.62 4.78
CA LEU A 14 -0.56 -0.11 3.53
C LEU A 14 -1.80 -0.90 3.10
N GLU A 15 -2.46 -1.59 4.02
CA GLU A 15 -3.70 -2.33 3.74
C GLU A 15 -4.85 -1.38 3.35
N LEU A 16 -4.96 -0.22 4.01
CA LEU A 16 -5.95 0.81 3.66
C LEU A 16 -5.71 1.37 2.26
N LEU A 17 -4.47 1.72 1.92
CA LEU A 17 -4.09 2.20 0.59
C LEU A 17 -4.33 1.13 -0.47
N ARG A 18 -4.00 -0.15 -0.20
CA ARG A 18 -4.26 -1.26 -1.14
C ARG A 18 -5.75 -1.37 -1.48
N ARG A 19 -6.62 -1.34 -0.46
CA ARG A 19 -8.09 -1.39 -0.66
C ARG A 19 -8.59 -0.19 -1.46
N LYS A 20 -8.08 1.00 -1.16
CA LYS A 20 -8.43 2.22 -1.89
C LYS A 20 -8.00 2.12 -3.36
N MET A 21 -6.78 1.64 -3.64
CA MET A 21 -6.28 1.43 -4.99
C MET A 21 -7.18 0.47 -5.77
N THR A 22 -7.55 -0.67 -5.19
CA THR A 22 -8.45 -1.63 -5.84
C THR A 22 -9.79 -0.99 -6.18
N LYS A 23 -10.38 -0.25 -5.25
CA LYS A 23 -11.66 0.43 -5.48
C LYS A 23 -11.56 1.46 -6.62
N VAL A 24 -10.56 2.34 -6.58
CA VAL A 24 -10.39 3.40 -7.59
C VAL A 24 -10.03 2.81 -8.95
N ALA A 25 -9.22 1.75 -9.01
CA ALA A 25 -8.90 1.06 -10.24
C ALA A 25 -10.14 0.42 -10.89
N LEU A 26 -11.04 -0.15 -10.09
CA LEU A 26 -12.31 -0.70 -10.57
C LEU A 26 -13.27 0.38 -11.07
N GLU A 27 -13.34 1.52 -10.37
CA GLU A 27 -14.28 2.61 -10.68
C GLU A 27 -13.80 3.51 -11.83
N LYS A 28 -12.49 3.78 -11.89
CA LYS A 28 -11.90 4.83 -12.74
C LYS A 28 -10.86 4.30 -13.73
N GLY A 29 -10.48 3.03 -13.60
CA GLY A 29 -9.40 2.42 -14.39
C GLY A 29 -8.02 2.63 -13.78
N LEU A 30 -7.09 1.74 -14.15
CA LEU A 30 -5.71 1.72 -13.64
C LEU A 30 -4.89 2.95 -14.08
N SER A 31 -5.19 3.51 -15.26
CA SER A 31 -4.50 4.69 -15.80
C SER A 31 -5.10 6.02 -15.36
N SER A 32 -6.15 6.02 -14.52
CA SER A 32 -6.69 7.26 -13.99
C SER A 32 -5.64 7.98 -13.15
N ALA A 33 -5.62 9.31 -13.21
CA ALA A 33 -4.68 10.11 -12.41
C ALA A 33 -4.77 9.79 -10.90
N GLU A 34 -5.96 9.42 -10.43
CA GLU A 34 -6.16 9.01 -9.04
C GLU A 34 -5.57 7.62 -8.74
N SER A 35 -5.78 6.63 -9.60
CA SER A 35 -5.15 5.31 -9.48
C SER A 35 -3.63 5.41 -9.50
N VAL A 36 -3.08 6.22 -10.41
CA VAL A 36 -1.62 6.47 -10.50
C VAL A 36 -1.09 7.10 -9.22
N LYS A 37 -1.78 8.12 -8.70
CA LYS A 37 -1.38 8.78 -7.44
C LYS A 37 -1.41 7.81 -6.26
N ILE A 38 -2.43 6.98 -6.14
CA ILE A 38 -2.52 5.98 -5.06
C ILE A 38 -1.42 4.92 -5.20
N SER A 39 -1.12 4.47 -6.43
CA SER A 39 -0.01 3.54 -6.68
C SER A 39 1.33 4.11 -6.19
N GLN A 40 1.61 5.38 -6.49
CA GLN A 40 2.83 6.05 -6.05
C GLN A 40 2.92 6.14 -4.52
N GLN A 41 1.79 6.42 -3.84
CA GLN A 41 1.73 6.45 -2.38
C GLN A 41 1.96 5.06 -1.77
N LEU A 42 1.39 4.02 -2.39
CA LEU A 42 1.57 2.64 -1.96
C LEU A 42 3.03 2.21 -2.09
N ASP A 43 3.67 2.53 -3.22
CA ASP A 43 5.08 2.21 -3.47
C ASP A 43 6.02 2.95 -2.49
N ALA A 44 5.75 4.22 -2.20
CA ALA A 44 6.52 4.97 -1.21
C ALA A 44 6.45 4.32 0.17
N LEU A 45 5.25 3.97 0.63
CA LEU A 45 5.05 3.33 1.93
C LEU A 45 5.65 1.92 2.00
N LEU A 46 5.56 1.14 0.91
CA LEU A 46 6.24 -0.15 0.80
C LEU A 46 7.75 -0.02 0.98
N ASN A 47 8.35 0.98 0.32
CA ASN A 47 9.78 1.23 0.43
C ASN A 47 10.19 1.64 1.84
N GLU A 48 9.39 2.44 2.54
CA GLU A 48 9.64 2.80 3.94
C GLU A 48 9.59 1.58 4.87
N VAL A 49 8.58 0.73 4.71
CA VAL A 49 8.45 -0.51 5.50
C VAL A 49 9.59 -1.49 5.21
N GLN A 50 10.06 -1.56 3.96
CA GLN A 50 11.16 -2.44 3.57
C GLN A 50 12.51 -1.96 4.07
N LYS A 51 12.77 -0.64 4.09
CA LYS A 51 14.03 -0.07 4.61
C LYS A 51 14.29 -0.43 6.07
N ASP A 52 13.22 -0.61 6.85
CA ASP A 52 13.32 -0.92 8.27
C ASP A 52 13.44 -2.42 8.58
N LYS A 53 13.35 -3.29 7.56
CA LYS A 53 13.63 -4.71 7.72
C LYS A 53 15.13 -4.96 7.52
N PRO A 54 15.89 -5.36 8.56
CA PRO A 54 17.26 -5.81 8.36
C PRO A 54 17.26 -7.06 7.47
N ASN A 55 18.23 -7.13 6.56
CA ASN A 55 18.51 -8.30 5.70
C ASN A 55 18.62 -9.60 6.49
#